data_AF-A0A7R9BNX1-F1
#
_entry.id   AF-A0A7R9BNX1-F1
#
_cell.length_a   1.000
_cell.length_b   1.000
_cell.length_c   1.000
_cell.angle_alpha   90.00
_cell.angle_beta   90.00
_cell.angle_gamma   90.00
#
_symmetry.space_group_name_H-M   'P 1'
#
loop_
_entity.id
_entity.type
_entity.pdbx_description
1 polymer ?
#
loop_
_entity_poly.entity_id
_entity_poly.type
_entity_poly.pdbx_seq_one_letter_code
_entity_poly.pdbx_strand_id
1 'polypeptide(L)'
;MVSFQPEDFVEKFRRDGMVVLQNFVTSDEVRELKSACAAILEKMDQDDVPKVSFSTINNKHHSEAYFIESGDRIRPFFEEGAFDPTTEKLRLPIGNSVNKVGHALHVLDPVFSNFTLGPRFQSLAIALKMTDPRIVQSMYIFKPPGIGGPVVPHRDETYLRTEPEEDSELVGVWLPLDSATEENGCLWFVPGSHAERSTRKFVRVLDGGTVSTVYEGEEDAVPSDEAWVPVPVEPAQLNYRLKNAEM
;
A
#
# COMPACT_ATOMS: atom_id res chain seq x y z
N MET A 1 -23.94 -0.03 -13.70
CA MET A 1 -23.58 0.87 -12.58
C MET A 1 -23.64 0.01 -11.33
N VAL A 2 -22.52 -0.21 -10.65
CA VAL A 2 -22.52 -1.04 -9.43
C VAL A 2 -23.29 -0.26 -8.37
N SER A 3 -24.43 -0.81 -7.95
CA SER A 3 -25.34 -0.21 -6.97
C SER A 3 -24.89 -0.67 -5.59
N PHE A 4 -24.12 0.16 -4.89
CA PHE A 4 -23.92 0.01 -3.45
C PHE A 4 -25.03 0.80 -2.74
N GLN A 5 -25.77 0.17 -1.82
CA GLN A 5 -26.67 0.92 -0.92
C GLN A 5 -25.76 1.76 -0.01
N PRO A 6 -25.75 3.10 -0.12
CA PRO A 6 -24.68 3.91 0.45
C PRO A 6 -24.63 3.95 1.99
N GLU A 7 -25.76 3.74 2.65
CA GLU A 7 -25.89 3.96 4.09
C GLU A 7 -25.22 2.84 4.91
N ASP A 8 -25.41 1.58 4.54
CA ASP A 8 -24.91 0.43 5.32
C ASP A 8 -23.38 0.33 5.34
N PHE A 9 -22.70 0.64 4.22
CA PHE A 9 -21.25 0.48 4.15
C PHE A 9 -20.52 1.62 4.87
N VAL A 10 -21.03 2.85 4.81
CA VAL A 10 -20.40 4.00 5.45
C VAL A 10 -20.47 3.88 6.97
N GLU A 11 -21.60 3.41 7.51
CA GLU A 11 -21.72 3.13 8.94
C GLU A 11 -20.77 2.03 9.39
N LYS A 12 -20.72 0.91 8.66
CA LYS A 12 -19.77 -0.18 8.94
C LYS A 12 -18.33 0.32 8.88
N PHE A 13 -17.98 1.10 7.86
CA PHE A 13 -16.65 1.67 7.70
C PHE A 13 -16.26 2.58 8.86
N ARG A 14 -17.17 3.46 9.30
CA ARG A 14 -16.93 4.35 10.45
C ARG A 14 -16.80 3.58 11.77
N ARG A 15 -17.58 2.51 11.94
CA ARG A 15 -17.56 1.69 13.16
C ARG A 15 -16.33 0.79 13.25
N ASP A 16 -16.01 0.10 12.17
CA ASP A 16 -15.00 -0.97 12.17
C ASP A 16 -13.63 -0.46 11.70
N GLY A 17 -13.56 0.69 11.03
CA GLY A 17 -12.32 1.22 10.44
C GLY A 17 -11.99 0.63 9.07
N MET A 18 -12.71 -0.41 8.65
CA MET A 18 -12.54 -1.06 7.37
C MET A 18 -13.87 -1.62 6.85
N VAL A 19 -14.04 -1.61 5.53
CA VAL A 19 -15.19 -2.24 4.86
C VAL A 19 -14.76 -2.92 3.57
N VAL A 20 -15.37 -4.06 3.27
CA VAL A 20 -15.18 -4.79 2.01
C VAL A 20 -16.35 -4.46 1.08
N LEU A 21 -16.05 -3.88 -0.07
CA LEU A 21 -17.00 -3.63 -1.14
C LEU A 21 -16.89 -4.71 -2.21
N GLN A 22 -17.91 -5.54 -2.29
CA GLN A 22 -17.98 -6.65 -3.23
C GLN A 22 -18.22 -6.16 -4.67
N ASN A 23 -17.60 -6.81 -5.65
CA ASN A 23 -17.79 -6.51 -7.09
C ASN A 23 -17.52 -5.04 -7.46
N PHE A 24 -16.51 -4.42 -6.83
CA PHE A 24 -16.17 -3.03 -7.04
C PHE A 24 -15.46 -2.77 -8.38
N VAL A 25 -14.74 -3.75 -8.92
CA VAL A 25 -14.12 -3.68 -10.25
C VAL A 25 -14.56 -4.84 -11.11
N THR A 26 -14.17 -4.83 -12.38
CA THR A 26 -14.41 -5.92 -13.32
C THR A 26 -13.16 -6.78 -13.50
N SER A 27 -13.33 -8.03 -13.94
CA SER A 27 -12.19 -8.90 -14.27
C SER A 27 -11.34 -8.35 -15.42
N ASP A 28 -11.92 -7.54 -16.32
CA ASP A 28 -11.19 -6.88 -17.38
C ASP A 28 -10.30 -5.76 -16.84
N GLU A 29 -10.80 -4.92 -15.93
CA GLU A 29 -9.99 -3.91 -15.22
C GLU A 29 -8.85 -4.56 -14.43
N VAL A 30 -9.11 -5.67 -13.74
CA VAL A 30 -8.05 -6.44 -13.05
C VAL A 30 -6.98 -6.89 -14.05
N ARG A 31 -7.38 -7.44 -15.20
CA ARG A 31 -6.44 -7.87 -16.24
C ARG A 31 -5.62 -6.71 -16.80
N GLU A 32 -6.25 -5.57 -17.05
CA GLU A 32 -5.59 -4.36 -17.55
C GLU A 32 -4.54 -3.84 -16.56
N LEU A 33 -4.89 -3.76 -15.27
CA LEU A 33 -3.96 -3.33 -14.21
C LEU A 33 -2.76 -4.28 -14.08
N LYS A 34 -3.01 -5.60 -14.11
CA LYS A 34 -1.94 -6.62 -14.09
C LYS A 34 -1.04 -6.50 -15.32
N SER A 35 -1.63 -6.31 -16.50
CA SER A 35 -0.89 -6.18 -17.77
C SER A 35 -0.05 -4.90 -17.80
N ALA A 36 -0.59 -3.78 -17.32
CA ALA A 36 0.14 -2.52 -17.20
C ALA A 36 1.35 -2.65 -16.28
N CYS A 37 1.18 -3.30 -15.11
CA CYS A 37 2.29 -3.53 -14.20
C CYS A 37 3.34 -4.48 -14.79
N ALA A 38 2.92 -5.58 -15.45
CA ALA A 38 3.84 -6.47 -16.13
C ALA A 38 4.67 -5.73 -17.21
N ALA A 39 4.02 -4.90 -18.03
CA ALA A 39 4.70 -4.10 -19.05
C ALA A 39 5.67 -3.04 -18.47
N ILE A 40 5.46 -2.59 -17.23
CA ILE A 40 6.43 -1.74 -16.51
C ILE A 40 7.67 -2.57 -16.16
N LEU A 41 7.49 -3.78 -15.62
CA LEU A 41 8.59 -4.65 -15.21
C LEU A 41 9.38 -5.21 -16.40
N GLU A 42 8.72 -5.53 -17.52
CA GLU A 42 9.36 -6.04 -18.74
C GLU A 42 10.34 -5.05 -19.39
N LYS A 43 10.18 -3.75 -19.12
CA LYS A 43 11.09 -2.70 -19.62
C LYS A 43 12.36 -2.57 -18.77
N MET A 44 12.44 -3.24 -17.63
CA MET A 44 13.58 -3.17 -16.73
C MET A 44 14.67 -4.13 -17.16
N ASP A 45 15.92 -3.71 -17.00
CA ASP A 45 17.08 -4.57 -17.21
C ASP A 45 17.32 -5.42 -15.95
N GLN A 46 17.32 -6.74 -16.09
CA GLN A 46 17.54 -7.68 -14.99
C GLN A 46 18.95 -7.58 -14.39
N ASP A 47 19.94 -7.14 -15.16
CA ASP A 47 21.32 -6.96 -14.70
C ASP A 47 21.59 -5.55 -14.12
N ASP A 48 20.67 -4.60 -14.30
CA ASP A 48 20.79 -3.21 -13.83
C ASP A 48 19.56 -2.75 -13.03
N VAL A 49 19.15 -3.60 -12.08
CA VAL A 49 18.11 -3.24 -11.11
C VAL A 49 18.70 -2.46 -9.93
N PRO A 50 17.95 -1.49 -9.37
CA PRO A 50 18.29 -0.87 -8.10
C PRO A 50 18.48 -1.94 -7.02
N LYS A 51 19.67 -2.01 -6.44
CA LYS A 51 20.03 -2.95 -5.36
C LYS A 51 19.43 -2.54 -4.00
N VAL A 52 18.22 -2.00 -4.02
CA VAL A 52 17.48 -1.53 -2.86
C VAL A 52 16.55 -2.67 -2.46
N SER A 53 17.02 -3.52 -1.54
CA SER A 53 16.14 -4.46 -0.85
C SER A 53 15.32 -3.70 0.20
N PHE A 54 14.04 -4.01 0.33
CA PHE A 54 13.26 -3.56 1.46
C PHE A 54 13.67 -4.38 2.69
N SER A 55 14.65 -3.90 3.44
CA SER A 55 15.13 -4.51 4.68
C SER A 55 15.34 -3.42 5.74
N THR A 56 14.96 -3.70 6.98
CA THR A 56 15.18 -2.82 8.14
C THR A 56 16.65 -2.80 8.60
N ILE A 57 17.55 -3.59 8.01
CA ILE A 57 18.79 -4.00 8.69
C ILE A 57 20.11 -3.50 8.05
N ASN A 58 20.30 -3.32 6.72
CA ASN A 58 21.59 -2.80 6.21
C ASN A 58 21.59 -2.15 4.80
N ASN A 59 22.54 -1.22 4.58
CA ASN A 59 22.72 -0.27 3.45
C ASN A 59 21.71 0.90 3.38
N LYS A 60 21.65 1.68 4.46
CA LYS A 60 20.65 2.74 4.66
C LYS A 60 20.71 3.90 3.65
N HIS A 61 21.87 4.50 3.34
CA HIS A 61 21.85 5.80 2.64
C HIS A 61 21.39 5.78 1.17
N HIS A 62 21.84 4.81 0.35
CA HIS A 62 21.43 4.75 -1.07
C HIS A 62 20.01 4.19 -1.25
N SER A 63 19.60 3.25 -0.39
CA SER A 63 18.22 2.74 -0.35
C SER A 63 17.23 3.81 0.10
N GLU A 64 17.64 4.62 1.07
CA GLU A 64 16.83 5.69 1.65
C GLU A 64 16.62 6.85 0.67
N ALA A 65 17.65 7.31 -0.05
CA ALA A 65 17.47 8.31 -1.10
C ALA A 65 16.55 7.79 -2.24
N TYR A 66 16.79 6.56 -2.69
CA TYR A 66 15.95 5.91 -3.71
C TYR A 66 14.48 5.81 -3.26
N PHE A 67 14.23 5.53 -1.99
CA PHE A 67 12.89 5.52 -1.43
C PHE A 67 12.30 6.93 -1.27
N ILE A 68 13.00 7.88 -0.65
CA ILE A 68 12.52 9.24 -0.37
C ILE A 68 12.09 9.96 -1.66
N GLU A 69 12.88 9.81 -2.73
CA GLU A 69 12.66 10.44 -4.03
C GLU A 69 11.68 9.68 -4.93
N SER A 70 11.05 8.60 -4.45
CA SER A 70 10.15 7.80 -5.28
C SER A 70 8.71 8.33 -5.33
N GLY A 71 8.39 9.39 -4.57
CA GLY A 71 7.04 9.93 -4.44
C GLY A 71 6.40 10.38 -5.75
N ASP A 72 7.21 10.82 -6.72
CA ASP A 72 6.80 11.27 -8.05
C ASP A 72 7.39 10.38 -9.16
N ARG A 73 7.64 9.10 -8.85
CA ARG A 73 8.24 8.11 -9.76
C ARG A 73 7.48 6.79 -9.72
N ILE A 74 7.73 5.96 -10.73
CA ILE A 74 7.40 4.53 -10.74
C ILE A 74 8.73 3.78 -10.57
N ARG A 75 8.93 3.18 -9.40
CA ARG A 75 10.15 2.51 -8.95
C ARG A 75 9.82 1.13 -8.38
N PRO A 76 10.54 0.06 -8.77
CA PRO A 76 10.43 -1.24 -8.13
C PRO A 76 11.20 -1.26 -6.79
N PHE A 77 10.66 -2.00 -5.84
CA PHE A 77 11.30 -2.32 -4.57
C PHE A 77 11.28 -3.84 -4.43
N PHE A 78 12.44 -4.43 -4.16
CA PHE A 78 12.64 -5.89 -4.18
C PHE A 78 12.51 -6.49 -2.78
N GLU A 79 12.10 -7.75 -2.74
CA GLU A 79 12.10 -8.55 -1.51
C GLU A 79 13.52 -8.64 -0.90
N GLU A 80 13.62 -8.71 0.42
CA GLU A 80 14.91 -8.85 1.11
C GLU A 80 15.69 -10.09 0.63
N GLY A 81 14.99 -11.18 0.37
CA GLY A 81 15.56 -12.44 -0.13
C GLY A 81 15.81 -12.51 -1.63
N ALA A 82 15.53 -11.44 -2.40
CA ALA A 82 15.59 -11.45 -3.86
C ALA A 82 17.00 -11.57 -4.44
N PHE A 83 18.00 -11.02 -3.74
CA PHE A 83 19.38 -10.96 -4.21
C PHE A 83 20.24 -12.07 -3.63
N ASP A 84 21.18 -12.56 -4.44
CA ASP A 84 22.24 -13.43 -3.97
C ASP A 84 23.30 -12.63 -3.20
N PRO A 85 23.66 -13.01 -1.96
CA PRO A 85 24.56 -12.22 -1.12
C PRO A 85 26.01 -12.22 -1.60
N THR A 86 26.40 -13.10 -2.53
CA THR A 86 27.76 -13.17 -3.06
C THR A 86 27.87 -12.45 -4.40
N THR A 87 26.91 -12.68 -5.30
CA THR A 87 26.93 -12.11 -6.66
C THR A 87 26.19 -10.78 -6.76
N GLU A 88 25.38 -10.42 -5.76
CA GLU A 88 24.47 -9.28 -5.75
C GLU A 88 23.49 -9.23 -6.93
N LYS A 89 23.28 -10.37 -7.59
CA LYS A 89 22.33 -10.53 -8.69
C LYS A 89 21.00 -11.08 -8.18
N LEU A 90 19.92 -10.80 -8.91
CA LEU A 90 18.63 -11.40 -8.62
C LEU A 90 18.70 -12.93 -8.77
N ARG A 91 18.13 -13.64 -7.79
CA ARG A 91 18.02 -15.10 -7.80
C ARG A 91 16.90 -15.62 -8.69
N LEU A 92 15.89 -14.78 -8.92
CA LEU A 92 14.70 -15.07 -9.72
C LEU A 92 14.48 -13.96 -10.76
N PRO A 93 13.63 -14.18 -11.78
CA PRO A 93 13.21 -13.11 -12.67
C PRO A 93 12.57 -11.94 -11.90
N ILE A 94 12.67 -10.71 -12.43
CA ILE A 94 12.18 -9.48 -11.77
C ILE A 94 10.75 -9.64 -11.24
N GLY A 95 9.82 -10.16 -12.07
CA GLY A 95 8.42 -10.36 -11.67
C GLY A 95 8.20 -11.27 -10.46
N ASN A 96 9.20 -12.08 -10.10
CA ASN A 96 9.18 -12.99 -8.95
C ASN A 96 10.05 -12.48 -7.79
N SER A 97 10.70 -11.32 -7.94
CA SER A 97 11.61 -10.72 -6.97
C SER A 97 11.13 -9.39 -6.42
N VAL A 98 10.23 -8.71 -7.12
CA VAL A 98 9.68 -7.43 -6.70
C VAL A 98 8.68 -7.65 -5.55
N ASN A 99 8.81 -6.85 -4.49
CA ASN A 99 7.84 -6.72 -3.40
C ASN A 99 6.75 -5.72 -3.76
N LYS A 100 7.13 -4.55 -4.30
CA LYS A 100 6.17 -3.52 -4.72
C LYS A 100 6.71 -2.64 -5.83
N VAL A 101 5.80 -1.96 -6.53
CA VAL A 101 6.09 -0.84 -7.42
C VAL A 101 5.35 0.40 -6.92
N GLY A 102 6.05 1.52 -6.79
CA GLY A 102 5.48 2.77 -6.27
C GLY A 102 6.31 4.00 -6.64
N HIS A 103 5.91 5.22 -6.31
CA HIS A 103 4.70 5.57 -5.56
C HIS A 103 3.69 6.42 -6.37
N ALA A 104 3.97 6.66 -7.66
CA ALA A 104 3.18 7.53 -8.53
C ALA A 104 2.50 6.83 -9.73
N LEU A 105 2.19 5.53 -9.63
CA LEU A 105 1.45 4.79 -10.68
C LEU A 105 0.16 5.52 -11.10
N HIS A 106 -0.62 6.01 -10.13
CA HIS A 106 -1.87 6.75 -10.34
C HIS A 106 -1.72 8.07 -11.13
N VAL A 107 -0.50 8.59 -11.28
CA VAL A 107 -0.22 9.81 -12.06
C VAL A 107 0.48 9.48 -13.38
N LEU A 108 1.48 8.61 -13.32
CA LEU A 108 2.45 8.44 -14.42
C LEU A 108 2.10 7.31 -15.38
N ASP A 109 1.34 6.30 -14.95
CA ASP A 109 0.87 5.24 -15.83
C ASP A 109 -0.58 5.51 -16.29
N PRO A 110 -0.87 5.54 -17.60
CA PRO A 110 -2.20 5.85 -18.11
C PRO A 110 -3.30 4.88 -17.65
N VAL A 111 -2.99 3.59 -17.48
CA VAL A 111 -3.98 2.58 -17.06
C VAL A 111 -4.34 2.80 -15.58
N PHE A 112 -3.32 2.91 -14.72
CA PHE A 112 -3.54 3.19 -13.30
C PHE A 112 -4.18 4.56 -13.08
N SER A 113 -3.81 5.58 -13.85
CA SER A 113 -4.39 6.93 -13.75
C SER A 113 -5.87 6.94 -14.13
N ASN A 114 -6.22 6.38 -15.29
CA ASN A 114 -7.61 6.30 -15.73
C ASN A 114 -8.48 5.49 -14.75
N PHE A 115 -7.94 4.39 -14.24
CA PHE A 115 -8.64 3.58 -13.24
C PHE A 115 -8.89 4.37 -11.96
N THR A 116 -7.85 4.99 -11.39
CA THR A 116 -7.92 5.66 -10.07
C THR A 116 -8.77 6.93 -10.10
N LEU A 117 -8.76 7.67 -11.21
CA LEU A 117 -9.57 8.88 -11.40
C LEU A 117 -10.99 8.59 -11.89
N GLY A 118 -11.34 7.31 -12.03
CA GLY A 118 -12.64 6.88 -12.53
C GLY A 118 -13.82 7.27 -11.63
N PRO A 119 -15.05 7.31 -12.19
CA PRO A 119 -16.24 7.80 -11.49
C PRO A 119 -16.62 6.99 -10.24
N ARG A 120 -16.17 5.72 -10.14
CA ARG A 120 -16.41 4.86 -8.97
C ARG A 120 -15.72 5.39 -7.72
N PHE A 121 -14.49 5.88 -7.84
CA PHE A 121 -13.73 6.46 -6.72
C PHE A 121 -14.25 7.84 -6.34
N GLN A 122 -14.70 8.63 -7.33
CA GLN A 122 -15.37 9.92 -7.07
C GLN A 122 -16.67 9.71 -6.28
N SER A 123 -17.47 8.72 -6.67
CA SER A 123 -18.71 8.36 -5.96
C SER A 123 -18.43 7.92 -4.53
N LEU A 124 -17.35 7.17 -4.31
CA LEU A 124 -16.90 6.74 -3.00
C LEU A 124 -16.48 7.92 -2.12
N ALA A 125 -15.67 8.84 -2.66
CA ALA A 125 -15.27 10.06 -1.95
C ALA A 125 -16.48 10.92 -1.56
N ILE A 126 -17.48 11.04 -2.45
CA ILE A 126 -18.75 11.73 -2.16
C ILE A 126 -19.52 11.04 -1.03
N ALA A 127 -19.67 9.71 -1.08
CA ALA A 127 -20.37 8.95 -0.04
C ALA A 127 -19.73 9.11 1.34
N LEU A 128 -18.41 9.26 1.37
CA LEU A 128 -17.63 9.49 2.58
C LEU A 128 -17.57 10.96 3.00
N LYS A 129 -18.16 11.86 2.21
CA LYS A 129 -18.20 13.31 2.43
C LYS A 129 -16.81 13.96 2.43
N MET A 130 -15.89 13.45 1.61
CA MET A 130 -14.58 14.07 1.42
C MET A 130 -14.73 15.38 0.65
N THR A 131 -14.18 16.48 1.18
CA THR A 131 -14.37 17.82 0.61
C THR A 131 -13.43 18.12 -0.56
N ASP A 132 -12.14 17.81 -0.43
CA ASP A 132 -11.12 17.96 -1.48
C ASP A 132 -10.21 16.72 -1.52
N PRO A 133 -10.73 15.56 -1.96
CA PRO A 133 -9.98 14.32 -1.96
C PRO A 133 -8.78 14.40 -2.91
N ARG A 134 -7.58 14.10 -2.39
CA ARG A 134 -6.34 13.99 -3.16
C ARG A 134 -5.76 12.59 -3.03
N ILE A 135 -5.18 12.08 -4.12
CA ILE A 135 -4.43 10.83 -4.10
C ILE A 135 -2.97 11.21 -3.84
N VAL A 136 -2.44 10.80 -2.70
CA VAL A 136 -1.07 11.16 -2.27
C VAL A 136 -0.05 10.08 -2.61
N GLN A 137 -0.51 8.85 -2.85
CA GLN A 137 0.33 7.69 -3.08
C GLN A 137 -0.47 6.58 -3.77
N SER A 138 0.20 5.79 -4.62
CA SER A 138 -0.29 4.51 -5.11
C SER A 138 0.83 3.49 -5.15
N MET A 139 0.54 2.25 -4.77
CA MET A 139 1.48 1.13 -4.87
C MET A 139 0.80 -0.06 -5.54
N TYR A 140 1.59 -0.82 -6.29
CA TYR A 140 1.26 -2.18 -6.68
C TYR A 140 2.05 -3.12 -5.79
N ILE A 141 1.38 -3.93 -4.97
CA ILE A 141 2.03 -4.83 -4.01
C ILE A 141 1.99 -6.25 -4.56
N PHE A 142 3.16 -6.88 -4.60
CA PHE A 142 3.34 -8.28 -4.92
C PHE A 142 3.44 -9.09 -3.63
N LYS A 143 3.06 -10.37 -3.73
CA LYS A 143 3.28 -11.39 -2.71
C LYS A 143 3.89 -12.61 -3.40
N PRO A 144 5.15 -12.54 -3.86
CA PRO A 144 5.76 -13.63 -4.61
C PRO A 144 5.82 -14.89 -3.73
N PRO A 145 5.48 -16.08 -4.27
CA PRO A 145 5.50 -17.31 -3.51
C PRO A 145 6.91 -17.62 -3.00
N GLY A 146 7.00 -18.06 -1.75
CA GLY A 146 8.25 -18.49 -1.11
C GLY A 146 9.11 -17.36 -0.53
N ILE A 147 9.22 -16.20 -1.20
CA ILE A 147 10.06 -15.09 -0.73
C ILE A 147 9.27 -13.83 -0.34
N GLY A 148 7.95 -13.82 -0.49
CA GLY A 148 7.11 -12.68 -0.12
C GLY A 148 7.14 -12.41 1.38
N GLY A 149 7.68 -11.26 1.78
CA GLY A 149 7.78 -10.90 3.20
C GLY A 149 6.43 -10.61 3.86
N PRO A 150 6.26 -10.92 5.16
CA PRO A 150 5.12 -10.44 5.93
C PRO A 150 5.19 -8.92 6.05
N VAL A 151 4.02 -8.28 6.10
CA VAL A 151 3.92 -6.87 6.51
C VAL A 151 3.63 -6.91 8.00
N VAL A 152 4.42 -6.18 8.78
CA VAL A 152 4.24 -6.10 10.24
C VAL A 152 3.04 -5.21 10.60
N PRO A 153 2.40 -5.44 11.76
CA PRO A 153 1.37 -4.58 12.31
C PRO A 153 1.72 -3.10 12.19
N HIS A 154 0.87 -2.31 11.53
CA HIS A 154 1.10 -0.87 11.39
C HIS A 154 -0.18 -0.07 11.14
N ARG A 155 -0.05 1.25 11.31
CA ARG A 155 -1.05 2.26 10.95
C ARG A 155 -0.51 3.13 9.81
N ASP A 156 -1.31 3.38 8.78
CA ASP A 156 -0.86 4.22 7.66
C ASP A 156 -0.52 5.64 8.12
N GLU A 157 -1.20 6.14 9.16
CA GLU A 157 -0.90 7.45 9.73
C GLU A 157 0.49 7.58 10.34
N THR A 158 1.18 6.48 10.64
CA THR A 158 2.59 6.55 11.02
C THR A 158 3.42 7.10 9.87
N TYR A 159 3.05 6.79 8.62
CA TYR A 159 3.82 7.13 7.42
C TYR A 159 3.25 8.30 6.62
N LEU A 160 1.93 8.48 6.64
CA LEU A 160 1.20 9.46 5.86
C LEU A 160 0.35 10.34 6.79
N ARG A 161 0.87 11.53 7.09
CA ARG A 161 0.19 12.54 7.93
C ARG A 161 -0.10 13.80 7.14
N THR A 162 -1.15 14.50 7.58
CA THR A 162 -1.44 15.86 7.15
C THR A 162 -1.43 16.78 8.37
N GLU A 163 -1.21 18.07 8.13
CA GLU A 163 -1.30 19.11 9.15
C GLU A 163 -2.55 19.97 8.89
N PRO A 164 -3.29 20.37 9.95
CA PRO A 164 -3.08 20.01 11.35
C PRO A 164 -3.47 18.54 11.63
N GLU A 165 -2.87 17.91 12.66
CA GLU A 165 -2.99 16.46 12.87
C GLU A 165 -4.44 16.06 13.21
N GLU A 166 -5.15 16.90 13.95
CA GLU A 166 -6.54 16.72 14.35
C GLU A 166 -7.50 16.57 13.16
N ASP A 167 -7.24 17.29 12.07
CA ASP A 167 -8.04 17.28 10.85
C ASP A 167 -7.53 16.25 9.82
N SER A 168 -6.55 15.45 10.22
CA SER A 168 -5.91 14.52 9.29
C SER A 168 -6.83 13.35 8.98
N GLU A 169 -7.41 13.37 7.78
CA GLU A 169 -8.26 12.35 7.18
C GLU A 169 -7.55 11.69 6.00
N LEU A 170 -7.17 10.42 6.15
CA LEU A 170 -6.54 9.62 5.12
C LEU A 170 -7.35 8.35 4.97
N VAL A 171 -7.44 7.89 3.73
CA VAL A 171 -8.15 6.67 3.44
C VAL A 171 -7.29 5.79 2.55
N GLY A 172 -7.09 4.56 3.01
CA GLY A 172 -6.45 3.50 2.24
C GLY A 172 -7.47 2.80 1.35
N VAL A 173 -7.09 2.57 0.11
CA VAL A 173 -7.88 1.82 -0.87
C VAL A 173 -7.05 0.67 -1.36
N TRP A 174 -7.50 -0.55 -1.06
CA TRP A 174 -6.77 -1.77 -1.41
C TRP A 174 -7.61 -2.63 -2.35
N LEU A 175 -7.00 -3.04 -3.46
CA LEU A 175 -7.66 -3.80 -4.50
C LEU A 175 -6.99 -5.19 -4.66
N PRO A 176 -7.69 -6.30 -4.37
CA PRO A 176 -7.24 -7.63 -4.73
C PRO A 176 -7.23 -7.79 -6.25
N LEU A 177 -6.03 -7.95 -6.82
CA LEU A 177 -5.85 -8.32 -8.22
C LEU A 177 -5.77 -9.85 -8.42
N ASP A 178 -5.56 -10.58 -7.33
CA ASP A 178 -5.59 -12.03 -7.19
C ASP A 178 -6.41 -12.38 -5.95
N SER A 179 -6.88 -13.64 -5.84
CA SER A 179 -7.59 -14.10 -4.64
C SER A 179 -6.65 -13.97 -3.45
N ALA A 180 -7.08 -13.27 -2.41
CA ALA A 180 -6.35 -13.12 -1.16
C ALA A 180 -6.99 -14.03 -0.11
N THR A 181 -6.23 -14.99 0.38
CA THR A 181 -6.62 -15.97 1.40
C THR A 181 -5.68 -15.88 2.59
N GLU A 182 -6.04 -16.50 3.71
CA GLU A 182 -5.16 -16.51 4.89
C GLU A 182 -3.80 -17.15 4.57
N GLU A 183 -3.78 -18.17 3.71
CA GLU A 183 -2.57 -18.91 3.33
C GLU A 183 -1.63 -18.13 2.40
N ASN A 184 -2.15 -17.17 1.63
CA ASN A 184 -1.35 -16.37 0.69
C ASN A 184 -1.16 -14.90 1.12
N GLY A 185 -1.57 -14.57 2.34
CA GLY A 185 -1.34 -13.27 2.96
C GLY A 185 -2.41 -12.24 2.66
N CYS A 186 -3.69 -12.60 2.87
CA CYS A 186 -4.77 -11.62 2.93
C CYS A 186 -4.51 -10.56 4.02
N LEU A 187 -5.25 -9.46 3.96
CA LEU A 187 -5.20 -8.47 5.02
C LEU A 187 -5.75 -9.07 6.32
N TRP A 188 -5.22 -8.58 7.42
CA TRP A 188 -5.78 -8.71 8.76
C TRP A 188 -6.03 -7.31 9.29
N PHE A 189 -7.01 -7.13 10.16
CA PHE A 189 -7.21 -5.84 10.81
C PHE A 189 -7.85 -5.99 12.20
N VAL A 190 -7.70 -4.95 13.02
CA VAL A 190 -8.36 -4.86 14.33
C VAL A 190 -9.56 -3.91 14.24
N PRO A 191 -10.82 -4.42 14.31
CA PRO A 191 -12.01 -3.59 14.20
C PRO A 191 -12.06 -2.49 15.27
N GLY A 192 -12.26 -1.24 14.84
CA GLY A 192 -12.40 -0.11 15.74
C GLY A 192 -11.09 0.50 16.26
N SER A 193 -9.94 -0.10 15.96
CA SER A 193 -8.63 0.41 16.43
C SER A 193 -8.30 1.80 15.88
N HIS A 194 -9.00 2.22 14.82
CA HIS A 194 -8.84 3.52 14.19
C HIS A 194 -9.36 4.69 15.04
N ALA A 195 -10.16 4.40 16.08
CA ALA A 195 -10.63 5.40 17.03
C ALA A 195 -9.50 6.00 17.87
N GLU A 196 -8.40 5.26 18.03
CA GLU A 196 -7.18 5.73 18.68
C GLU A 196 -6.19 6.23 17.62
N ARG A 197 -5.39 7.23 17.98
CA ARG A 197 -4.34 7.78 17.11
C ARG A 197 -2.98 7.33 17.57
N SER A 198 -2.14 6.95 16.61
CA SER A 198 -0.73 6.66 16.82
C SER A 198 0.02 7.93 17.23
N THR A 199 0.88 7.82 18.24
CA THR A 199 1.88 8.86 18.50
C THR A 199 3.15 8.66 17.67
N ARG A 200 3.33 7.46 17.12
CA ARG A 200 4.46 7.09 16.27
C ARG A 200 4.39 7.81 14.91
N LYS A 201 5.52 8.36 14.48
CA LYS A 201 5.65 9.08 13.20
C LYS A 201 6.91 8.61 12.49
N PHE A 202 6.82 8.40 11.19
CA PHE A 202 7.96 8.19 10.31
C PHE A 202 8.20 9.47 9.52
N VAL A 203 9.21 10.23 9.93
CA VAL A 203 9.43 11.60 9.47
C VAL A 203 10.71 11.71 8.65
N ARG A 204 10.72 12.67 7.72
CA ARG A 204 11.92 13.05 6.96
C ARG A 204 12.66 14.13 7.73
N VAL A 205 13.96 13.93 7.95
CA VAL A 205 14.83 14.89 8.64
C VAL A 205 15.87 15.40 7.64
N LEU A 206 16.06 16.72 7.62
CA LEU A 206 17.11 17.37 6.86
C LEU A 206 18.26 17.72 7.80
N ASP A 207 19.41 17.08 7.62
CA ASP A 207 20.64 17.39 8.35
C ASP A 207 21.80 17.62 7.36
N GLY A 208 22.43 18.80 7.45
CA GLY A 208 23.58 19.14 6.61
C GLY A 208 23.36 19.04 5.09
N GLY A 209 22.11 19.12 4.61
CA GLY A 209 21.76 18.95 3.18
C GLY A 209 21.42 17.52 2.76
N THR A 210 21.51 16.55 3.67
CA THR A 210 21.10 15.16 3.45
C THR A 210 19.71 14.93 4.05
N VAL A 211 18.81 14.31 3.28
CA VAL A 211 17.51 13.89 3.79
C VAL A 211 17.58 12.43 4.20
N SER A 212 17.17 12.13 5.43
CA SER A 212 17.01 10.77 5.95
C SER A 212 15.61 10.61 6.56
N THR A 213 15.31 9.40 7.04
CA THR A 213 14.07 9.06 7.72
C THR A 213 14.33 8.56 9.12
N VAL A 214 13.49 8.97 10.07
CA VAL A 214 13.55 8.53 11.46
C VAL A 214 12.15 8.24 11.98
N TYR A 215 12.07 7.39 13.01
CA TYR A 215 10.86 7.25 13.80
C TYR A 215 10.90 8.18 15.00
N GLU A 216 9.81 8.93 15.20
CA GLU A 216 9.55 9.74 16.39
C GLU A 216 8.30 9.21 17.12
N GLY A 217 8.15 9.54 18.41
CA GLY A 217 7.05 9.06 19.24
C GLY A 217 7.26 7.65 19.78
N GLU A 218 6.23 7.12 20.45
CA GLU A 218 6.26 5.78 21.04
C GLU A 218 5.79 4.74 20.02
N GLU A 219 6.35 3.52 20.09
CA GLU A 219 5.86 2.40 19.31
C GLU A 219 4.46 2.01 19.80
N ASP A 220 3.51 1.88 18.87
CA ASP A 220 2.15 1.50 19.22
C ASP A 220 2.13 0.10 19.83
N ALA A 221 1.31 -0.08 20.86
CA ALA A 221 1.14 -1.39 21.48
C ALA A 221 0.45 -2.33 20.49
N VAL A 222 1.08 -3.49 20.23
CA VAL A 222 0.52 -4.51 19.35
C VAL A 222 -0.71 -5.14 20.05
N PRO A 223 -1.90 -5.14 19.42
CA PRO A 223 -3.09 -5.82 19.93
C PRO A 223 -2.85 -7.32 20.08
N SER A 224 -3.59 -7.96 20.99
CA SER A 224 -3.49 -9.42 21.15
C SER A 224 -3.93 -10.15 19.88
N ASP A 225 -3.39 -11.35 19.66
CA ASP A 225 -3.67 -12.15 18.45
C ASP A 225 -5.18 -12.36 18.22
N GLU A 226 -5.99 -12.47 19.28
CA GLU A 226 -7.43 -12.67 19.19
C GLU A 226 -8.22 -11.44 18.72
N ALA A 227 -7.61 -10.25 18.75
CA ALA A 227 -8.23 -9.02 18.28
C ALA A 227 -8.23 -8.90 16.75
N TRP A 228 -7.35 -9.65 16.08
CA TRP A 228 -7.15 -9.59 14.64
C TRP A 228 -8.18 -10.41 13.88
N VAL A 229 -8.73 -9.82 12.82
CA VAL A 229 -9.73 -10.45 11.95
C VAL A 229 -9.16 -10.57 10.53
N PRO A 230 -9.14 -11.78 9.94
CA PRO A 230 -8.69 -11.97 8.56
C PRO A 230 -9.72 -11.45 7.57
N VAL A 231 -9.24 -11.01 6.41
CA VAL A 231 -10.05 -10.40 5.35
C VAL A 231 -9.80 -11.12 4.01
N PRO A 232 -10.21 -12.40 3.90
CA PRO A 232 -10.09 -13.12 2.64
C PRO A 232 -11.06 -12.54 1.61
N VAL A 233 -10.59 -12.33 0.39
CA VAL A 233 -11.32 -11.64 -0.67
C VAL A 233 -10.92 -12.17 -2.04
N GLU A 234 -11.90 -12.30 -2.93
CA GLU A 234 -11.66 -12.68 -4.32
C GLU A 234 -11.22 -11.47 -5.17
N PRO A 235 -10.60 -11.70 -6.34
CA PRO A 235 -10.36 -10.63 -7.29
C PRO A 235 -11.66 -9.92 -7.58
N ALA A 236 -11.57 -8.63 -7.87
CA ALA A 236 -12.70 -7.76 -8.17
C ALA A 236 -13.51 -7.22 -6.97
N GLN A 237 -13.12 -7.54 -5.75
CA GLN A 237 -13.59 -6.88 -4.53
C GLN A 237 -12.75 -5.61 -4.28
N LEU A 238 -13.14 -4.71 -3.37
CA LEU A 238 -12.31 -3.59 -2.91
C LEU A 238 -12.34 -3.54 -1.38
N ASN A 239 -11.17 -3.50 -0.74
CA ASN A 239 -11.06 -3.21 0.68
C ASN A 239 -10.81 -1.72 0.87
N TYR A 240 -11.52 -1.13 1.82
CA TYR A 240 -11.48 0.29 2.12
C TYR A 240 -11.14 0.48 3.59
N ARG A 241 -10.17 1.35 3.92
CA ARG A 241 -9.57 1.49 5.26
C ARG A 241 -9.52 2.95 5.73
N LEU A 242 -9.91 3.21 6.98
CA LEU A 242 -9.66 4.49 7.66
C LEU A 242 -8.22 4.54 8.17
N LYS A 243 -7.68 5.76 8.16
CA LYS A 243 -6.31 6.20 8.52
C LYS A 243 -5.57 5.46 9.66
N ASN A 244 -6.28 4.81 10.58
CA ASN A 244 -5.71 4.36 11.86
C ASN A 244 -6.04 2.90 12.19
N ALA A 245 -6.75 2.17 11.32
CA ALA A 245 -7.06 0.76 11.58
C ALA A 245 -5.75 -0.04 11.50
N GLU A 246 -5.45 -0.87 12.49
CA GLU A 246 -4.21 -1.64 12.54
C GLU A 246 -4.29 -2.81 11.56
N MET A 247 -3.21 -3.05 10.81
CA MET A 247 -3.09 -4.10 9.77
C MET A 247 -1.80 -4.88 9.90
#